data_AF-A0A5C9BDZ3-F1
#
_entry.id   AF-A0A5C9BDZ3-F1
#
_cell.length_a   1.000
_cell.length_b   1.000
_cell.length_c   1.000
_cell.angle_alpha   90.00
_cell.angle_beta   90.00
_cell.angle_gamma   90.00
#
_symmetry.space_group_name_H-M   'P 1'
#
loop_
_entity.id
_entity.type
_entity.pdbx_description
1 polymer ?
#
loop_
_entity_poly.entity_id
_entity_poly.type
_entity_poly.pdbx_seq_one_letter_code
_entity_poly.pdbx_strand_id
1 'polypeptide(L)'
;MTNNLPRVPLSQWVNDLPQAQQDRLLEQIKMVQSWVNDFAQVLGKKRAPKARITNRVLYYAPWSNVVAVPAKMLLEADGRLLRIAVAHECGHFNRRWISLFSRSDFSRLREEIQADRVAMALTGASLDDLDAVVRELADYEEYWSSEALDSYIEQRRSLLQLAETEAR
;
A
#
# COMPACT_ATOMS: atom_id res chain seq x y z
N MET A 1 -15.89 5.96 -23.08
CA MET A 1 -15.78 7.40 -22.75
C MET A 1 -15.00 7.51 -21.45
N THR A 2 -13.74 7.94 -21.49
CA THR A 2 -12.92 8.12 -20.30
C THR A 2 -13.38 9.39 -19.59
N ASN A 3 -14.03 9.24 -18.44
CA ASN A 3 -14.38 10.37 -17.57
C ASN A 3 -13.09 10.99 -17.03
N ASN A 4 -12.53 11.96 -17.78
CA ASN A 4 -11.52 12.88 -17.28
C ASN A 4 -12.21 13.90 -16.38
N LEU A 5 -12.63 13.44 -15.19
CA LEU A 5 -13.01 14.36 -14.13
C LEU A 5 -11.78 15.20 -13.77
N PRO A 6 -11.92 16.53 -13.62
CA PRO A 6 -10.82 17.38 -13.19
C PRO A 6 -10.31 16.88 -11.84
N ARG A 7 -8.97 16.78 -11.69
CA ARG A 7 -8.34 16.39 -10.43
C ARG A 7 -8.67 17.46 -9.38
N VAL A 8 -9.64 17.19 -8.52
CA VAL A 8 -9.94 18.03 -7.36
C VAL A 8 -8.68 18.06 -6.48
N PRO A 9 -8.15 19.25 -6.14
CA PRO A 9 -7.06 19.39 -5.17
C PRO A 9 -7.41 18.66 -3.88
N LEU A 10 -6.45 17.92 -3.33
CA LEU A 10 -6.65 17.07 -2.15
C LEU A 10 -7.29 17.83 -0.96
N SER A 11 -6.93 19.10 -0.80
CA SER A 11 -7.48 19.98 0.23
C SER A 11 -8.97 20.25 0.05
N GLN A 12 -9.46 20.38 -1.18
CA GLN A 12 -10.88 20.63 -1.45
C GLN A 12 -11.72 19.38 -1.15
N TRP A 13 -11.25 18.21 -1.56
CA TRP A 13 -12.00 16.95 -1.35
C TRP A 13 -12.20 16.61 0.13
N VAL A 14 -11.21 16.87 0.98
CA VAL A 14 -11.33 16.66 2.43
C VAL A 14 -12.21 17.74 3.08
N ASN A 15 -12.11 19.00 2.63
CA ASN A 15 -12.88 20.11 3.18
C ASN A 15 -14.40 19.98 2.92
N ASP A 16 -14.78 19.27 1.87
CA ASP A 16 -16.19 19.03 1.52
C ASP A 16 -16.84 17.89 2.34
N LEU A 17 -16.04 17.16 3.15
CA LEU A 17 -16.57 16.11 4.02
C LEU A 17 -17.21 16.71 5.29
N PRO A 18 -18.19 16.03 5.90
CA PRO A 18 -18.68 16.39 7.23
C PRO A 18 -17.54 16.48 8.25
N GLN A 19 -17.59 17.44 9.18
CA GLN A 19 -16.52 17.67 10.17
C GLN A 19 -16.09 16.39 10.90
N ALA A 20 -17.04 15.55 11.31
CA ALA A 20 -16.74 14.29 11.97
C ALA A 20 -15.90 13.33 11.11
N GLN A 21 -16.08 13.33 9.78
CA GLN A 21 -15.25 12.54 8.87
C GLN A 21 -13.85 13.16 8.69
N GLN A 22 -13.76 14.49 8.66
CA GLN A 22 -12.46 15.18 8.64
C GLN A 22 -11.64 14.86 9.90
N ASP A 23 -12.27 14.92 11.06
CA ASP A 23 -11.63 14.60 12.35
C ASP A 23 -11.17 13.14 12.37
N ARG A 24 -12.04 12.22 11.92
CA ARG A 24 -11.68 10.81 11.78
C ARG A 24 -10.52 10.60 10.82
N LEU A 25 -10.48 11.26 9.66
CA LEU A 25 -9.35 11.19 8.73
C LEU A 25 -8.03 11.66 9.36
N LEU A 26 -8.09 12.73 10.17
CA LEU A 26 -6.92 13.24 10.89
C LEU A 26 -6.41 12.26 11.95
N GLU A 27 -7.30 11.56 12.64
CA GLU A 27 -6.93 10.50 13.58
C GLU A 27 -6.31 9.30 12.85
N GLN A 28 -6.95 8.86 11.78
CA GLN A 28 -6.50 7.71 10.99
C GLN A 28 -5.13 7.96 10.36
N ILE A 29 -4.87 9.15 9.81
CA ILE A 29 -3.55 9.46 9.24
C ILE A 29 -2.45 9.56 10.31
N LYS A 30 -2.78 10.00 11.54
CA LYS A 30 -1.83 9.99 12.68
C LYS A 30 -1.50 8.56 13.10
N MET A 31 -2.50 7.68 13.13
CA MET A 31 -2.29 6.26 13.42
C MET A 31 -1.39 5.61 12.34
N VAL A 32 -1.68 5.85 11.05
CA VAL A 32 -0.81 5.38 9.95
C VAL A 32 0.61 5.92 10.10
N GLN A 33 0.78 7.21 10.44
CA GLN A 33 2.10 7.78 10.68
C GLN A 33 2.83 7.07 11.83
N SER A 34 2.13 6.66 12.89
CA SER A 34 2.71 5.86 13.98
C SER A 34 3.25 4.53 13.45
N TRP A 35 2.45 3.78 12.69
CA TRP A 35 2.90 2.52 12.10
C TRP A 35 4.11 2.69 11.20
N VAL A 36 4.09 3.72 10.34
CA VAL A 36 5.21 4.04 9.45
C VAL A 36 6.49 4.35 10.24
N ASN A 37 6.39 5.03 11.37
CA ASN A 37 7.53 5.30 12.24
C ASN A 37 8.07 4.00 12.85
N ASP A 38 7.19 3.15 13.39
CA ASP A 38 7.55 1.87 13.98
C ASP A 38 8.24 0.95 12.97
N PHE A 39 7.66 0.83 11.77
CA PHE A 39 8.23 0.05 10.67
C PHE A 39 9.58 0.60 10.22
N ALA A 40 9.72 1.92 10.07
CA ALA A 40 10.99 2.53 9.72
C ALA A 40 12.08 2.25 10.77
N GLN A 41 11.71 2.26 12.06
CA GLN A 41 12.63 1.92 13.15
C GLN A 41 13.08 0.45 13.07
N VAL A 42 12.15 -0.50 12.89
CA VAL A 42 12.47 -1.94 12.74
C VAL A 42 13.36 -2.18 11.51
N LEU A 43 13.12 -1.44 10.42
CA LEU A 43 13.94 -1.49 9.20
C LEU A 43 15.29 -0.75 9.33
N GLY A 44 15.63 -0.22 10.51
CA GLY A 44 16.90 0.48 10.77
C GLY A 44 17.04 1.83 10.05
N LYS A 45 15.92 2.47 9.70
CA LYS A 45 15.90 3.72 8.93
C LYS A 45 15.82 4.92 9.86
N LYS A 46 16.77 5.85 9.72
CA LYS A 46 16.83 7.08 10.54
C LYS A 46 15.68 8.07 10.28
N ARG A 47 15.08 8.05 9.09
CA ARG A 47 14.05 9.00 8.67
C ARG A 47 12.88 8.27 8.03
N ALA A 48 11.81 8.10 8.80
CA ALA A 48 10.56 7.55 8.33
C ALA A 48 9.93 8.42 7.22
N PRO A 49 9.18 7.83 6.29
CA PRO A 49 8.35 8.59 5.37
C PRO A 49 7.18 9.27 6.09
N LYS A 50 6.65 10.33 5.48
CA LYS A 50 5.45 11.01 5.99
C LYS A 50 4.20 10.32 5.44
N ALA A 51 3.25 9.98 6.30
CA ALA A 51 1.93 9.56 5.88
C ALA A 51 1.14 10.77 5.34
N ARG A 52 0.49 10.62 4.18
CA ARG A 52 -0.41 11.64 3.62
C ARG A 52 -1.66 11.00 3.06
N ILE A 53 -2.73 11.78 3.02
CA ILE A 53 -3.97 11.39 2.35
C ILE A 53 -3.79 11.55 0.84
N THR A 54 -4.37 10.65 0.04
CA THR A 54 -4.47 10.73 -1.42
C THR A 54 -5.90 10.40 -1.89
N ASN A 55 -6.18 10.61 -3.18
CA ASN A 55 -7.46 10.33 -3.81
C ASN A 55 -7.40 9.20 -4.86
N ARG A 56 -6.29 8.44 -4.90
CA ARG A 56 -6.04 7.43 -5.92
C ARG A 56 -5.88 6.05 -5.31
N VAL A 57 -4.64 5.67 -5.07
CA VAL A 57 -4.23 4.34 -4.63
C VAL A 57 -3.30 4.49 -3.44
N LEU A 58 -3.10 3.42 -2.70
CA LEU A 58 -2.05 3.33 -1.70
C LEU A 58 -0.69 3.25 -2.43
N TYR A 59 0.28 4.09 -2.07
CA TYR A 59 1.63 4.00 -2.63
C TYR A 59 2.69 4.70 -1.78
N TYR A 60 3.94 4.26 -1.94
CA TYR A 60 5.12 4.98 -1.51
C TYR A 60 5.71 5.85 -2.64
N ALA A 61 5.84 7.15 -2.40
CA ALA A 61 6.56 8.08 -3.27
C ALA A 61 7.99 8.32 -2.78
N PRO A 62 9.02 7.85 -3.51
CA PRO A 62 10.41 7.97 -3.06
C PRO A 62 10.94 9.40 -3.07
N TRP A 63 10.56 10.20 -4.08
CA TRP A 63 11.06 11.57 -4.25
C TRP A 63 10.63 12.51 -3.11
N SER A 64 9.40 12.37 -2.64
CA SER A 64 8.86 13.15 -1.52
C SER A 64 8.99 12.43 -0.18
N ASN A 65 9.44 11.16 -0.18
CA ASN A 65 9.48 10.26 0.97
C ASN A 65 8.13 10.22 1.71
N VAL A 66 7.07 9.89 0.97
CA VAL A 66 5.68 9.89 1.45
C VAL A 66 5.06 8.51 1.25
N VAL A 67 4.31 8.03 2.25
CA VAL A 67 3.33 6.95 2.08
C VAL A 67 1.97 7.62 1.94
N ALA A 68 1.34 7.47 0.77
CA ALA A 68 0.09 8.10 0.43
C ALA A 68 -1.04 7.07 0.56
N VAL A 69 -2.05 7.35 1.40
CA VAL A 69 -3.19 6.44 1.67
C VAL A 69 -4.49 7.07 1.19
N PRO A 70 -5.33 6.37 0.42
CA PRO A 70 -6.62 6.88 0.00
C PRO A 70 -7.51 7.23 1.20
N ALA A 71 -8.20 8.35 1.15
CA ALA A 71 -9.10 8.75 2.24
C ALA A 71 -10.24 7.75 2.48
N LYS A 72 -10.78 7.15 1.41
CA LYS A 72 -11.81 6.11 1.50
C LYS A 72 -11.30 4.90 2.29
N MET A 73 -10.08 4.44 2.02
CA MET A 73 -9.43 3.38 2.80
C MET A 73 -9.25 3.76 4.27
N LEU A 74 -8.81 4.99 4.58
CA LEU A 74 -8.67 5.45 5.96
C LEU A 74 -9.99 5.44 6.73
N LEU A 75 -11.13 5.59 6.05
CA LEU A 75 -12.45 5.63 6.68
C LEU A 75 -13.13 4.26 6.76
N GLU A 76 -12.84 3.36 5.83
CA GLU A 76 -13.66 2.17 5.59
C GLU A 76 -12.90 0.86 5.71
N ALA A 77 -11.58 0.85 5.47
CA ALA A 77 -10.82 -0.40 5.41
C ALA A 77 -10.69 -1.05 6.79
N ASP A 78 -10.55 -2.37 6.80
CA ASP A 78 -10.16 -3.11 7.98
C ASP A 78 -8.77 -2.61 8.44
N GLY A 79 -8.68 -2.13 9.68
CA GLY A 79 -7.46 -1.53 10.20
C GLY A 79 -6.25 -2.49 10.21
N ARG A 80 -6.50 -3.80 10.33
CA ARG A 80 -5.45 -4.83 10.26
C ARG A 80 -4.93 -4.98 8.85
N LEU A 81 -5.81 -5.07 7.86
CA LEU A 81 -5.44 -5.19 6.45
C LEU A 81 -4.77 -3.90 5.95
N LEU A 82 -5.29 -2.73 6.33
CA LEU A 82 -4.66 -1.44 6.06
C LEU A 82 -3.24 -1.36 6.64
N ARG A 83 -3.03 -1.86 7.87
CA ARG A 83 -1.68 -1.90 8.48
C ARG A 83 -0.71 -2.77 7.68
N ILE A 84 -1.18 -3.90 7.15
CA ILE A 84 -0.38 -4.79 6.28
C ILE A 84 -0.05 -4.09 4.96
N ALA A 85 -1.03 -3.44 4.33
CA ALA A 85 -0.83 -2.69 3.10
C ALA A 85 0.18 -1.53 3.29
N VAL A 86 0.10 -0.80 4.40
CA VAL A 86 1.09 0.24 4.77
C VAL A 86 2.48 -0.37 5.01
N ALA A 87 2.56 -1.56 5.59
CA ALA A 87 3.84 -2.27 5.78
C ALA A 87 4.47 -2.68 4.44
N HIS A 88 3.65 -3.08 3.46
CA HIS A 88 4.09 -3.35 2.09
C HIS A 88 4.70 -2.09 1.45
N GLU A 89 4.07 -0.92 1.58
CA GLU A 89 4.65 0.35 1.12
C GLU A 89 5.96 0.71 1.83
N CYS A 90 6.08 0.36 3.12
CA CYS A 90 7.34 0.48 3.85
C CYS A 90 8.43 -0.48 3.32
N GLY A 91 8.04 -1.59 2.71
CA GLY A 91 8.90 -2.50 1.94
C GLY A 91 9.54 -1.80 0.74
N HIS A 92 8.77 -1.06 -0.06
CA HIS A 92 9.32 -0.22 -1.14
C HIS A 92 10.25 0.87 -0.61
N PHE A 93 9.86 1.53 0.48
CA PHE A 93 10.72 2.48 1.18
C PHE A 93 12.06 1.88 1.62
N ASN A 94 12.07 0.62 2.08
CA ASN A 94 13.29 -0.04 2.54
C ASN A 94 14.34 -0.13 1.43
N ARG A 95 13.91 -0.43 0.20
CA ARG A 95 14.81 -0.82 -0.89
C ARG A 95 15.18 0.28 -1.87
N ARG A 96 14.55 1.46 -1.79
CA ARG A 96 14.83 2.67 -2.60
C ARG A 96 15.40 2.38 -4.01
N TRP A 97 14.52 2.41 -5.03
CA TRP A 97 14.83 2.69 -6.45
C TRP A 97 15.09 1.56 -7.45
N ILE A 98 14.98 0.27 -7.12
CA ILE A 98 15.44 -0.74 -8.08
C ILE A 98 14.50 -0.88 -9.31
N SER A 99 13.17 -0.72 -9.20
CA SER A 99 12.27 -0.88 -10.37
C SER A 99 11.87 0.40 -11.11
N LEU A 100 11.99 1.61 -10.53
CA LEU A 100 11.54 2.84 -11.22
C LEU A 100 12.28 3.09 -12.56
N PHE A 101 13.48 2.51 -12.71
CA PHE A 101 14.26 2.54 -13.96
C PHE A 101 14.22 1.21 -14.73
N SER A 102 13.58 0.17 -14.19
CA SER A 102 13.45 -1.12 -14.85
C SER A 102 12.16 -1.17 -15.67
N ARG A 103 12.31 -1.42 -16.98
CA ARG A 103 11.18 -1.62 -17.90
C ARG A 103 10.69 -3.07 -17.95
N SER A 104 11.31 -3.97 -17.19
CA SER A 104 10.96 -5.40 -17.19
C SER A 104 9.89 -5.68 -16.14
N ASP A 105 8.80 -6.32 -16.56
CA ASP A 105 7.74 -6.79 -15.67
C ASP A 105 8.26 -7.75 -14.60
N PHE A 106 9.29 -8.55 -14.94
CA PHE A 106 9.95 -9.45 -13.99
C PHE A 106 10.62 -8.70 -12.82
N SER A 107 11.27 -7.56 -13.10
CA SER A 107 11.93 -6.76 -12.06
C SER A 107 10.92 -6.08 -11.14
N ARG A 108 9.78 -5.63 -11.70
CA ARG A 108 8.67 -5.06 -10.92
C ARG A 108 8.08 -6.12 -10.00
N LEU A 109 7.78 -7.28 -10.56
CA LEU A 109 7.25 -8.43 -9.82
C LEU A 109 8.17 -8.87 -8.67
N ARG A 110 9.48 -8.89 -8.88
CA ARG A 110 10.45 -9.18 -7.81
C ARG A 110 10.43 -8.13 -6.71
N GLU A 111 10.19 -6.86 -7.04
CA GLU A 111 10.06 -5.80 -6.05
C GLU A 111 8.79 -5.98 -5.21
N GLU A 112 7.66 -6.28 -5.84
CA GLU A 112 6.38 -6.58 -5.17
C GLU A 112 6.51 -7.75 -4.18
N ILE A 113 7.08 -8.87 -4.61
CA ILE A 113 7.33 -10.05 -3.77
C ILE A 113 8.20 -9.69 -2.56
N GLN A 114 9.17 -8.83 -2.77
CA GLN A 114 10.07 -8.41 -1.70
C GLN A 114 9.40 -7.43 -0.73
N ALA A 115 8.52 -6.57 -1.21
CA ALA A 115 7.68 -5.70 -0.39
C ALA A 115 6.70 -6.54 0.47
N ASP A 116 6.11 -7.59 -0.10
CA ASP A 116 5.27 -8.55 0.62
C ASP A 116 6.00 -9.25 1.75
N ARG A 117 7.21 -9.75 1.47
CA ARG A 117 8.06 -10.37 2.50
C ARG A 117 8.36 -9.42 3.65
N VAL A 118 8.61 -8.15 3.34
CA VAL A 118 8.82 -7.12 4.37
C VAL A 118 7.52 -6.90 5.16
N ALA A 119 6.38 -6.81 4.49
CA ALA A 119 5.09 -6.67 5.15
C ALA A 119 4.79 -7.82 6.12
N MET A 120 4.97 -9.07 5.66
CA MET A 120 4.83 -10.27 6.49
C MET A 120 5.78 -10.26 7.68
N ALA A 121 7.06 -9.92 7.48
CA ALA A 121 8.04 -9.84 8.56
C ALA A 121 7.71 -8.75 9.59
N LEU A 122 7.18 -7.61 9.16
CA LEU A 122 6.84 -6.48 10.03
C LEU A 122 5.53 -6.68 10.81
N THR A 123 4.62 -7.48 10.27
CA THR A 123 3.24 -7.57 10.80
C THR A 123 2.88 -8.95 11.32
N GLY A 124 3.63 -10.00 10.95
CA GLY A 124 3.27 -11.39 11.19
C GLY A 124 2.18 -11.92 10.24
N ALA A 125 1.86 -11.18 9.17
CA ALA A 125 0.82 -11.58 8.21
C ALA A 125 1.18 -12.89 7.49
N SER A 126 0.16 -13.70 7.25
CA SER A 126 0.21 -14.90 6.41
C SER A 126 0.03 -14.55 4.92
N LEU A 127 0.19 -15.54 4.04
CA LEU A 127 -0.15 -15.38 2.62
C LEU A 127 -1.64 -15.09 2.40
N ASP A 128 -2.53 -15.74 3.17
CA ASP A 128 -3.97 -15.50 3.07
C ASP A 128 -4.33 -14.06 3.46
N ASP A 129 -3.57 -13.46 4.40
CA ASP A 129 -3.74 -12.06 4.78
C ASP A 129 -3.31 -11.11 3.66
N LEU A 130 -2.24 -11.43 2.94
CA LEU A 130 -1.82 -10.64 1.77
C LEU A 130 -2.88 -10.71 0.66
N ASP A 131 -3.47 -11.88 0.44
CA ASP A 131 -4.52 -12.04 -0.56
C ASP A 131 -5.78 -11.27 -0.17
N ALA A 132 -6.13 -11.25 1.12
CA ALA A 132 -7.21 -10.41 1.65
C ALA A 132 -6.93 -8.92 1.43
N VAL A 133 -5.69 -8.46 1.62
CA VAL A 133 -5.28 -7.07 1.33
C VAL A 133 -5.47 -6.74 -0.15
N VAL A 134 -5.08 -7.63 -1.07
CA VAL A 134 -5.25 -7.38 -2.52
C VAL A 134 -6.72 -7.25 -2.88
N ARG A 135 -7.58 -8.12 -2.34
CA ARG A 135 -9.03 -8.05 -2.56
C ARG A 135 -9.62 -6.76 -2.01
N GLU A 136 -9.25 -6.38 -0.80
CA GLU A 136 -9.70 -5.13 -0.19
C GLU A 136 -9.23 -3.91 -1.00
N LEU A 137 -7.97 -3.89 -1.47
CA LEU A 137 -7.48 -2.82 -2.35
C LEU A 137 -8.26 -2.74 -3.67
N ALA A 138 -8.62 -3.87 -4.27
CA ALA A 138 -9.37 -3.91 -5.52
C ALA A 138 -10.75 -3.22 -5.41
N ASP A 139 -11.41 -3.32 -4.25
CA ASP A 139 -12.69 -2.64 -3.97
C ASP A 139 -12.57 -1.10 -3.96
N TYR A 140 -11.36 -0.57 -3.76
CA TYR A 140 -11.09 0.86 -3.77
C TYR A 140 -10.54 1.36 -5.10
N GLU A 141 -9.90 0.49 -5.88
CA GLU A 141 -9.26 0.87 -7.13
C GLU A 141 -10.19 0.81 -8.35
N GLU A 142 -11.32 0.10 -8.30
CA GLU A 142 -12.34 0.03 -9.37
C GLU A 142 -11.82 -0.43 -10.76
N TYR A 143 -10.61 -1.00 -10.84
CA TYR A 143 -9.98 -1.42 -12.12
C TYR A 143 -10.03 -2.94 -12.39
N TRP A 144 -10.46 -3.74 -11.42
CA TRP A 144 -10.32 -5.20 -11.49
C TRP A 144 -11.66 -5.89 -11.75
N SER A 145 -11.72 -6.76 -12.77
CA SER A 145 -12.76 -7.79 -12.82
C SER A 145 -12.43 -8.90 -11.81
N SER A 146 -13.44 -9.61 -11.30
CA SER A 146 -13.23 -10.71 -10.35
C SER A 146 -12.27 -11.78 -10.89
N GLU A 147 -12.39 -12.14 -12.17
CA GLU A 147 -11.51 -13.11 -12.82
C GLU A 147 -10.06 -12.61 -12.93
N ALA A 148 -9.85 -11.33 -13.26
CA ALA A 148 -8.51 -10.75 -13.34
C ALA A 148 -7.84 -10.65 -11.95
N LEU A 149 -8.62 -10.34 -10.92
CA LEU A 149 -8.17 -10.28 -9.53
C LEU A 149 -7.75 -11.66 -9.01
N ASP A 150 -8.55 -12.69 -9.25
CA ASP A 150 -8.23 -14.06 -8.83
C ASP A 150 -6.98 -14.59 -9.53
N SER A 151 -6.85 -14.35 -10.84
CA SER A 151 -5.64 -14.72 -11.59
C SER A 151 -4.39 -14.00 -11.07
N TYR A 152 -4.51 -12.72 -10.71
CA TYR A 152 -3.40 -11.94 -10.14
C TYR A 152 -2.98 -12.49 -8.77
N ILE A 153 -3.94 -12.81 -7.90
CA ILE A 153 -3.69 -13.40 -6.58
C ILE A 153 -2.98 -14.76 -6.72
N GLU A 154 -3.46 -15.63 -7.60
CA GLU A 154 -2.86 -16.96 -7.82
C GLU A 154 -1.42 -16.86 -8.35
N GLN A 155 -1.19 -15.95 -9.30
CA GLN A 155 0.15 -15.70 -9.82
C GLN A 155 1.10 -15.21 -8.71
N ARG A 156 0.66 -14.24 -7.90
CA ARG A 156 1.44 -13.66 -6.81
C ARG A 156 1.80 -14.71 -5.75
N ARG A 157 0.82 -15.54 -5.36
CA ARG A 157 1.00 -16.63 -4.39
C ARG A 157 2.02 -17.66 -4.88
N SER A 158 1.91 -18.09 -6.13
CA SER A 158 2.83 -19.05 -6.75
C SER A 158 4.28 -18.56 -6.71
N LEU A 159 4.49 -17.27 -6.99
CA LEU A 159 5.82 -16.67 -7.01
C LEU A 159 6.42 -16.49 -5.61
N LEU A 160 5.61 -16.13 -4.62
CA LEU A 160 6.06 -16.06 -3.22
C LEU A 160 6.55 -17.43 -2.73
N GLN A 161 5.81 -18.50 -3.04
CA GLN A 161 6.16 -19.87 -2.68
C GLN A 161 7.43 -20.37 -3.41
N LEU A 162 7.58 -20.07 -4.70
CA LEU A 162 8.80 -20.39 -5.45
C LEU A 162 10.02 -19.70 -4.83
N ALA A 163 9.90 -18.41 -4.52
CA ALA A 163 10.99 -17.66 -3.92
C ALA A 163 11.34 -18.13 -2.50
N GLU A 164 10.43 -18.75 -1.75
CA GLU A 164 10.70 -19.37 -0.44
C GLU A 164 11.47 -20.69 -0.58
N THR A 165 11.18 -21.43 -1.65
CA THR A 165 11.84 -22.71 -1.95
C THR A 165 13.30 -22.51 -2.36
N GLU A 166 13.62 -21.43 -3.08
CA GLU A 166 14.99 -21.08 -3.50
C GLU A 166 15.88 -20.52 -2.37
N ALA A 167 15.30 -20.11 -1.23
CA ALA A 167 16.02 -19.53 -0.10
C ALA A 167 16.47 -20.57 0.94
N ARG A 168 16.15 -21.85 0.74
CA ARG A 168 16.53 -23.00 1.57
C ARG A 168 17.66 -23.78 0.93
#